data_AF-A0A7W0QY16-F1
#
_entry.id   AF-A0A7W0QY16-F1
#
_cell.length_a   1.000
_cell.length_b   1.000
_cell.length_c   1.000
_cell.angle_alpha   90.00
_cell.angle_beta   90.00
_cell.angle_gamma   90.00
#
_symmetry.space_group_name_H-M   'P 1'
#
loop_
_entity.id
_entity.type
_entity.pdbx_description
1 polymer ?
#
loop_
_entity_poly.entity_id
_entity_poly.type
_entity_poly.pdbx_seq_one_letter_code
_entity_poly.pdbx_strand_id
1 'polypeptide(L)'
;MIDDFVIARNPEEESTLPYLVRIPVGPFGIVLKVRDTWPRTAKVYCHPAVDWPSDPQVIERVPVRSCARRGAAIDLVLDRGRENRSQFVFTKARGREMIFWQSARTAKQARPNVAVPTQRASGHTLEIMVDSHERYPWRFSAQQATTVRRALTAGDYGVEVDGQLIASVERKSLADLVGTLTGGKLRYLLAALADIPRSALVVEDRYSGVFKLDRVRPAIVAEGLAEAQVRFPEVPIVFCETRPLAQEWTYRFLGAALDHHLTDDPAGLLTDSLPAASPLAPAPPTTAEIRAWAREQGLEVADKGRLRPEVLAAFNASR
;
A
#
# COMPACT_ATOMS: atom_id res chain seq x y z
N MET A 1 -36.91 -21.42 14.75
CA MET A 1 -35.93 -20.32 14.66
C MET A 1 -34.73 -20.84 13.90
N ILE A 2 -34.04 -19.99 13.14
CA ILE A 2 -32.78 -20.39 12.51
C ILE A 2 -31.70 -20.43 13.58
N ASP A 3 -30.86 -21.47 13.55
CA ASP A 3 -29.72 -21.60 14.46
C ASP A 3 -28.70 -20.48 14.25
N ASP A 4 -27.83 -20.29 15.24
CA ASP A 4 -26.68 -19.38 15.14
C ASP A 4 -25.60 -19.90 14.19
N PHE A 5 -24.84 -18.97 13.62
CA PHE A 5 -23.57 -19.25 12.96
C PHE A 5 -22.47 -19.32 14.01
N VAL A 6 -21.69 -20.39 14.01
CA VAL A 6 -20.67 -20.63 15.04
C VAL A 6 -19.30 -20.84 14.40
N ILE A 7 -18.29 -20.20 14.96
CA ILE A 7 -16.88 -20.42 14.67
C ILE A 7 -16.23 -21.04 15.91
N ALA A 8 -15.50 -22.14 15.73
CA ALA A 8 -14.73 -22.80 16.78
C ALA A 8 -13.30 -23.07 16.32
N ARG A 9 -12.39 -23.38 17.25
CA ARG A 9 -11.08 -23.93 16.88
C ARG A 9 -11.25 -25.33 16.28
N ASN A 10 -10.45 -25.63 15.26
CA ASN A 10 -10.32 -27.00 14.78
C ASN A 10 -9.46 -27.79 15.78
N PRO A 11 -9.94 -28.92 16.33
CA PRO A 11 -9.16 -29.73 17.28
C PRO A 11 -7.92 -30.38 16.65
N GLU A 12 -7.82 -30.44 15.32
CA GLU A 12 -6.62 -30.92 14.63
C GLU A 12 -5.51 -29.86 14.65
N GLU A 13 -4.60 -29.97 15.62
CA GLU A 13 -3.54 -28.97 15.87
C GLU A 13 -2.62 -28.70 14.66
N GLU A 14 -2.29 -29.72 13.89
CA GLU A 14 -1.40 -29.63 12.71
C GLU A 14 -2.13 -29.18 11.42
N SER A 15 -3.42 -28.84 11.51
CA SER A 15 -4.21 -28.48 10.34
C SER A 15 -3.91 -27.08 9.83
N THR A 16 -3.67 -26.95 8.53
CA THR A 16 -3.62 -25.62 7.85
C THR A 16 -4.97 -24.92 7.79
N LEU A 17 -6.04 -25.56 8.30
CA LEU A 17 -7.38 -25.01 8.48
C LEU A 17 -7.72 -25.01 9.97
N PRO A 18 -7.24 -24.01 10.75
CA PRO A 18 -7.26 -24.01 12.21
C PRO A 18 -8.65 -23.73 12.81
N TYR A 19 -9.68 -23.52 12.00
CA TYR A 19 -11.02 -23.18 12.47
C TYR A 19 -12.08 -24.10 11.86
N LEU A 20 -13.17 -24.27 12.60
CA LEU A 20 -14.42 -24.86 12.13
C LEU A 20 -15.49 -23.78 12.05
N VAL A 21 -16.36 -23.87 11.05
CA VAL A 21 -17.59 -23.07 10.97
C VAL A 21 -18.79 -23.99 10.87
N ARG A 22 -19.80 -23.74 11.72
CA ARG A 22 -21.12 -24.39 11.64
C ARG A 22 -22.10 -23.42 10.98
N ILE A 23 -22.56 -23.79 9.79
CA ILE A 23 -23.49 -23.03 8.97
C ILE A 23 -24.90 -23.58 9.20
N PRO A 24 -25.86 -22.76 9.69
CA PRO A 24 -27.20 -23.21 10.04
C PRO A 24 -28.10 -23.30 8.80
N VAL A 25 -27.73 -24.18 7.86
CA VAL A 25 -28.49 -24.48 6.64
C VAL A 25 -28.97 -25.93 6.64
N GLY A 26 -30.26 -26.13 6.36
CA GLY A 26 -30.89 -27.44 6.48
C GLY A 26 -31.11 -27.89 7.93
N PRO A 27 -31.66 -29.10 8.16
CA PRO A 27 -32.06 -29.56 9.48
C PRO A 27 -30.88 -29.83 10.44
N PHE A 28 -29.70 -30.16 9.92
CA PHE A 28 -28.52 -30.53 10.72
C PHE A 28 -27.38 -29.51 10.66
N GLY A 29 -27.48 -28.49 9.80
CA GLY A 29 -26.39 -27.60 9.49
C GLY A 29 -25.29 -28.25 8.63
N ILE A 30 -24.31 -27.45 8.23
CA ILE A 30 -23.10 -27.90 7.51
C ILE A 30 -21.88 -27.45 8.32
N VAL A 31 -20.88 -28.32 8.43
CA VAL A 31 -19.62 -28.01 9.11
C VAL A 31 -18.48 -27.98 8.10
N LEU A 32 -17.71 -26.89 8.11
CA LEU A 32 -16.53 -26.74 7.26
C LEU A 32 -15.31 -26.38 8.09
N LYS A 33 -14.15 -26.97 7.75
CA LYS A 33 -12.84 -26.49 8.15
C LYS A 33 -12.47 -25.26 7.31
N VAL A 34 -11.96 -24.22 7.93
CA VAL A 34 -11.61 -22.96 7.25
C VAL A 34 -10.26 -22.41 7.72
N ARG A 35 -9.61 -21.64 6.85
CA ARG A 35 -8.29 -21.04 7.13
C ARG A 35 -8.36 -19.81 8.04
N ASP A 36 -9.48 -19.09 8.03
CA ASP A 36 -9.64 -17.82 8.74
C ASP A 36 -11.07 -17.67 9.25
N THR A 37 -11.26 -16.84 10.26
CA THR A 37 -12.55 -16.60 10.93
C THR A 37 -13.49 -15.72 10.12
N TRP A 38 -12.99 -14.99 9.11
CA TRP A 38 -13.84 -14.24 8.18
C TRP A 38 -13.12 -13.89 6.86
N PRO A 39 -13.79 -13.86 5.69
CA PRO A 39 -13.20 -13.49 4.41
C PRO A 39 -13.05 -11.96 4.26
N ARG A 40 -12.13 -11.39 5.05
CA ARG A 40 -11.86 -9.94 5.12
C ARG A 40 -10.99 -9.46 3.97
N THR A 41 -9.86 -10.13 3.78
CA THR A 41 -8.80 -9.72 2.85
C THR A 41 -8.78 -10.55 1.57
N ALA A 42 -9.21 -11.82 1.64
CA ALA A 42 -9.33 -12.74 0.51
C ALA A 42 -10.49 -13.72 0.73
N LYS A 43 -10.85 -14.50 -0.31
CA LYS A 43 -11.75 -15.64 -0.16
C LYS A 43 -11.07 -16.68 0.74
N VAL A 44 -11.81 -17.24 1.68
CA VAL A 44 -11.33 -18.29 2.58
C VAL A 44 -11.66 -19.62 1.96
N TYR A 45 -10.65 -20.47 1.77
CA TYR A 45 -10.87 -21.85 1.35
C TYR A 45 -11.55 -22.63 2.48
N CYS A 46 -12.53 -23.45 2.10
CA CYS A 46 -13.27 -24.30 3.02
C CYS A 46 -13.16 -25.76 2.58
N HIS A 47 -13.03 -26.65 3.55
CA HIS A 47 -13.04 -28.10 3.34
C HIS A 47 -14.14 -28.72 4.19
N PRO A 48 -14.90 -29.72 3.70
CA PRO A 48 -15.88 -30.43 4.53
C PRO A 48 -15.23 -30.99 5.81
N ALA A 49 -15.86 -30.78 6.96
CA ALA A 49 -15.49 -31.48 8.19
C ALA A 49 -16.23 -32.82 8.24
N VAL A 50 -15.67 -33.78 8.98
CA VAL A 50 -16.33 -35.07 9.22
C VAL A 50 -17.47 -34.90 10.22
N ASP A 51 -17.22 -34.14 11.29
CA ASP A 51 -18.17 -33.90 12.37
C ASP A 51 -18.02 -32.50 13.00
N TRP A 52 -18.93 -32.20 13.93
CA TRP A 52 -18.82 -31.08 14.86
C TRP A 52 -18.42 -31.64 16.24
N PRO A 53 -17.38 -31.09 16.91
CA PRO A 53 -16.95 -31.59 18.20
C PRO A 53 -18.07 -31.53 19.25
N SER A 54 -18.11 -32.51 20.15
CA SER A 54 -19.06 -32.55 21.28
C SER A 54 -18.83 -31.40 22.26
N ASP A 55 -17.57 -31.03 22.51
CA ASP A 55 -17.17 -29.87 23.31
C ASP A 55 -16.33 -28.89 22.47
N PRO A 56 -16.97 -28.06 21.64
CA PRO A 56 -16.26 -27.16 20.74
C PRO A 56 -15.70 -25.95 21.49
N GLN A 57 -14.42 -25.62 21.28
CA GLN A 57 -13.86 -24.35 21.72
C GLN A 57 -14.38 -23.21 20.83
N VAL A 58 -15.55 -22.67 21.19
CA VAL A 58 -16.21 -21.58 20.45
C VAL A 58 -15.39 -20.30 20.54
N ILE A 59 -15.06 -19.74 19.39
CA ILE A 59 -14.42 -18.43 19.24
C ILE A 59 -15.50 -17.36 19.08
N GLU A 60 -16.52 -17.67 18.29
CA GLU A 60 -17.56 -16.70 17.95
C GLU A 60 -18.90 -17.43 17.73
N ARG A 61 -19.98 -16.87 18.25
CA ARG A 61 -21.35 -17.31 17.99
C ARG A 61 -22.18 -16.08 17.65
N VAL A 62 -22.83 -16.09 16.48
CA VAL A 62 -23.54 -14.92 15.95
C VAL A 62 -24.96 -15.31 15.52
N PRO A 63 -25.99 -14.57 15.99
CA PRO A 63 -27.35 -14.77 15.53
C PRO A 63 -27.48 -14.60 14.02
N VAL A 64 -28.30 -15.45 13.40
CA VAL A 64 -28.53 -15.45 11.95
C VAL A 64 -29.90 -14.85 11.64
N ARG A 65 -29.93 -13.88 10.73
CA ARG A 65 -31.19 -13.34 10.19
C ARG A 65 -31.72 -14.19 9.04
N SER A 66 -30.82 -14.71 8.20
CA SER A 66 -31.17 -15.60 7.09
C SER A 66 -29.96 -16.44 6.69
N CYS A 67 -30.17 -17.75 6.49
CA CYS A 67 -29.20 -18.64 5.84
C CYS A 67 -29.95 -19.54 4.85
N ALA A 68 -29.60 -19.46 3.57
CA ALA A 68 -30.33 -20.16 2.52
C ALA A 68 -29.41 -20.63 1.41
N ARG A 69 -29.62 -21.86 0.94
CA ARG A 69 -28.96 -22.37 -0.27
C ARG A 69 -29.68 -21.81 -1.51
N ARG A 70 -28.93 -21.22 -2.42
CA ARG A 70 -29.39 -20.74 -3.74
C ARG A 70 -28.43 -21.21 -4.82
N GLY A 71 -28.84 -22.27 -5.54
CA GLY A 71 -28.00 -22.90 -6.55
C GLY A 71 -26.67 -23.40 -5.96
N ALA A 72 -25.58 -22.89 -6.50
CA ALA A 72 -24.20 -23.25 -6.11
C ALA A 72 -23.66 -22.43 -4.92
N ALA A 73 -24.49 -21.65 -4.23
CA ALA A 73 -24.07 -20.86 -3.06
C ALA A 73 -25.00 -21.06 -1.86
N ILE A 74 -24.47 -20.83 -0.66
CA ILE A 74 -25.23 -20.59 0.56
C ILE A 74 -25.05 -19.12 0.92
N ASP A 75 -26.13 -18.36 0.94
CA ASP A 75 -26.15 -17.00 1.45
C ASP A 75 -26.22 -17.01 2.97
N LEU A 76 -25.38 -16.22 3.64
CA LEU A 76 -25.39 -16.03 5.08
C LEU A 76 -25.55 -14.54 5.42
N VAL A 77 -26.62 -14.23 6.14
CA VAL A 77 -26.92 -12.89 6.68
C VAL A 77 -26.99 -12.96 8.19
N LEU A 78 -26.01 -12.34 8.86
CA LEU A 78 -25.88 -12.30 10.32
C LEU A 78 -26.54 -11.06 10.91
N ASP A 79 -26.98 -11.16 12.16
CA ASP A 79 -27.58 -10.04 12.90
C ASP A 79 -26.51 -9.18 13.59
N ARG A 80 -25.74 -8.42 12.79
CA ARG A 80 -24.72 -7.50 13.30
C ARG A 80 -24.43 -6.36 12.32
N GLY A 81 -23.72 -5.34 12.80
CA GLY A 81 -23.42 -4.13 12.03
C GLY A 81 -22.29 -4.26 10.99
N ARG A 82 -21.29 -5.11 11.25
CA ARG A 82 -20.15 -5.37 10.34
C ARG A 82 -20.05 -6.85 10.06
N GLU A 83 -19.45 -7.21 8.93
CA GLU A 83 -19.23 -8.63 8.59
C GLU A 83 -20.54 -9.42 8.64
N ASN A 84 -21.61 -8.82 8.12
CA ASN A 84 -22.97 -9.30 8.29
C ASN A 84 -23.52 -10.02 7.07
N ARG A 85 -22.82 -9.98 5.93
CA ARG A 85 -23.24 -10.62 4.67
C ARG A 85 -22.07 -11.33 4.02
N SER A 86 -22.23 -12.63 3.76
CA SER A 86 -21.23 -13.46 3.09
C SER A 86 -21.88 -14.63 2.35
N GLN A 87 -21.09 -15.34 1.55
CA GLN A 87 -21.54 -16.52 0.81
C GLN A 87 -20.52 -17.64 0.93
N PHE A 88 -21.00 -18.88 1.04
CA PHE A 88 -20.21 -20.09 0.80
C PHE A 88 -20.52 -20.60 -0.60
N VAL A 89 -19.56 -20.55 -1.51
CA VAL A 89 -19.73 -20.90 -2.92
C VAL A 89 -19.06 -22.23 -3.23
N PHE A 90 -19.86 -23.14 -3.79
CA PHE A 90 -19.45 -24.44 -4.29
C PHE A 90 -19.08 -24.28 -5.76
N THR A 91 -17.87 -24.69 -6.13
CA THR A 91 -17.37 -24.55 -7.50
C THR A 91 -16.47 -25.71 -7.86
N LYS A 92 -16.14 -25.85 -9.16
CA LYS A 92 -15.13 -26.78 -9.65
C LYS A 92 -13.92 -25.99 -10.14
N ALA A 93 -12.74 -26.35 -9.65
CA ALA A 93 -11.48 -25.78 -10.12
C ALA A 93 -10.44 -26.90 -10.27
N ARG A 94 -9.72 -26.93 -11.39
CA ARG A 94 -8.71 -27.96 -11.70
C ARG A 94 -9.26 -29.40 -11.54
N GLY A 95 -10.51 -29.63 -11.96
CA GLY A 95 -11.18 -30.93 -11.89
C GLY A 95 -11.65 -31.36 -10.49
N ARG A 96 -11.47 -30.53 -9.45
CA ARG A 96 -11.87 -30.84 -8.07
C ARG A 96 -13.00 -29.93 -7.60
N GLU A 97 -13.88 -30.45 -6.75
CA GLU A 97 -14.87 -29.66 -6.04
C GLU A 97 -14.20 -28.82 -4.94
N MET A 98 -14.55 -27.54 -4.88
CA MET A 98 -13.94 -26.56 -3.99
C MET A 98 -15.05 -25.72 -3.35
N ILE A 99 -14.88 -25.39 -2.07
CA ILE A 99 -15.78 -24.49 -1.35
C ILE A 99 -15.00 -23.24 -0.96
N PHE A 100 -15.56 -22.06 -1.24
CA PHE A 100 -14.99 -20.79 -0.84
C PHE A 100 -15.99 -19.96 -0.06
N TRP A 101 -15.57 -19.51 1.12
CA TRP A 101 -16.25 -18.47 1.86
C TRP A 101 -15.78 -17.09 1.40
N GLN A 102 -16.72 -16.23 1.00
CA GLN A 102 -16.42 -14.93 0.42
C GLN A 102 -17.38 -13.85 0.91
N SER A 103 -16.89 -12.61 0.99
CA SER A 103 -17.71 -11.41 1.16
C SER A 103 -17.94 -10.76 -0.21
N ALA A 104 -18.85 -9.79 -0.29
CA ALA A 104 -19.04 -9.01 -1.52
C ALA A 104 -17.74 -8.34 -1.99
N ARG A 105 -16.89 -7.94 -1.04
CA ARG A 105 -15.57 -7.35 -1.32
C ARG A 105 -14.62 -8.38 -1.93
N THR A 106 -14.43 -9.53 -1.28
CA THR A 106 -13.48 -10.55 -1.76
C THR A 106 -13.96 -11.30 -3.00
N ALA A 107 -15.26 -11.25 -3.30
CA ALA A 107 -15.84 -11.74 -4.55
C ALA A 107 -15.44 -10.89 -5.78
N LYS A 108 -15.36 -9.56 -5.62
CA LYS A 108 -15.07 -8.59 -6.70
C LYS A 108 -13.59 -8.27 -6.90
N GLN A 109 -12.69 -8.83 -6.08
CA GLN A 109 -11.26 -8.58 -6.18
C GLN A 109 -10.68 -9.02 -7.53
N ALA A 110 -9.78 -8.20 -8.06
CA ALA A 110 -9.06 -8.49 -9.28
C ALA A 110 -8.13 -9.71 -9.11
N ARG A 111 -7.92 -10.44 -10.20
CA ARG A 111 -6.98 -11.57 -10.28
C ARG A 111 -6.08 -11.39 -11.50
N PRO A 112 -5.15 -10.41 -11.45
CA PRO A 112 -4.22 -10.19 -12.55
C PRO A 112 -3.37 -11.46 -12.76
N ASN A 113 -3.29 -11.93 -14.00
CA ASN A 113 -2.53 -13.13 -14.38
C ASN A 113 -1.04 -12.77 -14.54
N VAL A 114 -0.42 -12.32 -13.46
CA VAL A 114 0.95 -11.82 -13.44
C VAL A 114 1.81 -12.66 -12.50
N ALA A 115 3.03 -12.94 -12.93
CA ALA A 115 4.06 -13.54 -12.08
C ALA A 115 4.86 -12.43 -11.40
N VAL A 116 5.18 -12.64 -10.12
CA VAL A 116 5.99 -11.72 -9.32
C VAL A 116 7.40 -12.29 -9.16
N PRO A 117 8.47 -11.50 -9.33
CA PRO A 117 9.84 -11.97 -9.13
C PRO A 117 10.10 -12.47 -7.70
N THR A 118 10.91 -13.52 -7.56
CA THR A 118 11.26 -14.13 -6.26
C THR A 118 12.61 -13.66 -5.69
N GLN A 119 13.33 -12.82 -6.43
CA GLN A 119 14.62 -12.27 -6.02
C GLN A 119 14.50 -11.37 -4.79
N ARG A 120 15.59 -11.21 -4.04
CA ARG A 120 15.66 -10.29 -2.90
C ARG A 120 15.42 -8.83 -3.32
N ALA A 121 14.80 -8.03 -2.47
CA ALA A 121 14.65 -6.61 -2.70
C ALA A 121 16.02 -5.93 -2.56
N SER A 122 16.53 -5.36 -3.66
CA SER A 122 17.88 -4.78 -3.76
C SER A 122 19.01 -5.68 -3.21
N GLY A 123 18.86 -7.00 -3.32
CA GLY A 123 19.84 -7.96 -2.80
C GLY A 123 19.77 -8.24 -1.29
N HIS A 124 18.93 -7.51 -0.54
CA HIS A 124 18.83 -7.58 0.91
C HIS A 124 17.80 -8.61 1.40
N THR A 125 18.10 -9.24 2.54
CA THR A 125 17.10 -9.94 3.36
C THR A 125 16.57 -8.94 4.37
N LEU A 126 15.26 -8.66 4.35
CA LEU A 126 14.67 -7.60 5.18
C LEU A 126 14.12 -8.15 6.50
N GLU A 127 14.37 -7.45 7.60
CA GLU A 127 13.53 -7.52 8.78
C GLU A 127 12.51 -6.38 8.71
N ILE A 128 11.23 -6.73 8.50
CA ILE A 128 10.16 -5.75 8.32
C ILE A 128 9.42 -5.57 9.64
N MET A 129 9.43 -4.35 10.15
CA MET A 129 8.59 -3.97 11.27
C MET A 129 7.15 -3.85 10.81
N VAL A 130 6.23 -4.44 11.55
CA VAL A 130 4.81 -4.41 11.29
C VAL A 130 4.14 -3.71 12.47
N ASP A 131 3.40 -2.63 12.20
CA ASP A 131 2.74 -1.86 13.24
C ASP A 131 1.87 -2.77 14.13
N SER A 132 1.96 -2.57 15.44
CA SER A 132 1.29 -3.41 16.43
C SER A 132 -0.24 -3.31 16.38
N HIS A 133 -0.80 -2.26 15.76
CA HIS A 133 -2.23 -2.06 15.57
C HIS A 133 -2.76 -2.58 14.23
N GLU A 134 -1.89 -2.94 13.27
CA GLU A 134 -2.31 -3.55 12.00
C GLU A 134 -2.91 -4.93 12.31
N ARG A 135 -4.22 -5.06 12.12
CA ARG A 135 -5.00 -6.25 12.51
C ARG A 135 -4.83 -7.41 11.53
N TYR A 136 -4.58 -7.11 10.26
CA TYR A 136 -4.47 -8.11 9.20
C TYR A 136 -3.16 -7.92 8.44
N PRO A 137 -2.02 -8.15 9.10
CA PRO A 137 -0.73 -7.83 8.53
C PRO A 137 -0.39 -8.69 7.32
N TRP A 138 0.39 -8.14 6.41
CA TRP A 138 1.13 -8.92 5.43
C TRP A 138 2.14 -9.80 6.15
N ARG A 139 2.30 -11.02 5.63
CA ARG A 139 3.21 -12.01 6.22
C ARG A 139 4.56 -12.07 5.51
N PHE A 140 4.66 -11.47 4.33
CA PHE A 140 5.84 -11.54 3.46
C PHE A 140 6.34 -12.97 3.18
N SER A 141 5.46 -13.98 3.28
CA SER A 141 5.86 -15.40 3.27
C SER A 141 6.39 -15.91 1.92
N ALA A 142 6.14 -15.18 0.84
CA ALA A 142 6.70 -15.47 -0.48
C ALA A 142 7.96 -14.63 -0.77
N GLN A 143 8.22 -13.62 0.05
CA GLN A 143 9.37 -12.74 -0.02
C GLN A 143 10.44 -13.24 0.96
N GLN A 144 11.70 -12.93 0.69
CA GLN A 144 12.81 -13.28 1.58
C GLN A 144 12.92 -12.22 2.68
N ALA A 145 11.98 -12.25 3.63
CA ALA A 145 11.90 -11.30 4.74
C ALA A 145 11.38 -11.97 6.03
N THR A 146 11.78 -11.44 7.18
CA THR A 146 11.18 -11.71 8.48
C THR A 146 10.27 -10.54 8.88
N THR A 147 9.36 -10.78 9.83
CA THR A 147 8.48 -9.72 10.35
C THR A 147 8.55 -9.63 11.86
N VAL A 148 8.64 -8.41 12.39
CA VAL A 148 8.63 -8.13 13.84
C VAL A 148 7.49 -7.17 14.16
N ARG A 149 6.69 -7.48 15.20
CA ARG A 149 5.62 -6.58 15.65
C ARG A 149 6.18 -5.48 16.55
N ARG A 150 5.97 -4.23 16.19
CA ARG A 150 6.40 -3.04 16.94
C ARG A 150 5.45 -1.89 16.66
N ALA A 151 5.24 -0.98 17.61
CA ALA A 151 4.50 0.25 17.32
C ALA A 151 5.38 1.16 16.43
N LEU A 152 4.84 1.62 15.30
CA LEU A 152 5.51 2.57 14.43
C LEU A 152 5.05 3.99 14.73
N THR A 153 5.92 4.98 14.50
CA THR A 153 5.58 6.40 14.63
C THR A 153 4.58 6.84 13.57
N ALA A 154 4.68 6.28 12.36
CA ALA A 154 3.69 6.39 11.30
C ALA A 154 3.82 5.22 10.30
N GLY A 155 2.72 4.85 9.65
CA GLY A 155 2.62 3.74 8.70
C GLY A 155 2.40 2.37 9.35
N ASP A 156 2.19 1.35 8.50
CA ASP A 156 1.87 -0.01 8.92
C ASP A 156 3.08 -0.97 8.80
N TYR A 157 4.03 -0.65 7.93
CA TYR A 157 5.22 -1.48 7.65
C TYR A 157 6.45 -0.62 7.51
N GLY A 158 7.58 -0.99 8.12
CA GLY A 158 8.80 -0.19 8.03
C GLY A 158 10.09 -0.98 8.17
N VAL A 159 11.20 -0.30 7.92
CA VAL A 159 12.57 -0.80 8.15
C VAL A 159 13.32 0.21 9.01
N GLU A 160 14.05 -0.30 9.99
CA GLU A 160 14.84 0.48 10.94
C GLU A 160 16.33 0.16 10.77
N VAL A 161 17.17 1.18 10.91
CA VAL A 161 18.63 1.05 10.99
C VAL A 161 19.08 1.85 12.20
N ASP A 162 19.88 1.25 13.07
CA ASP A 162 20.42 1.88 14.30
C ASP A 162 19.38 2.57 15.18
N GLY A 163 18.19 1.97 15.31
CA GLY A 163 17.10 2.51 16.13
C GLY A 163 16.25 3.59 15.44
N GLN A 164 16.57 3.97 14.21
CA GLN A 164 15.86 4.98 13.43
C GLN A 164 15.03 4.36 12.30
N LEU A 165 13.75 4.72 12.23
CA LEU A 165 12.87 4.32 11.14
C LEU A 165 13.26 5.05 9.86
N ILE A 166 13.95 4.36 8.94
CA ILE A 166 14.43 4.94 7.69
C ILE A 166 13.37 4.93 6.59
N ALA A 167 12.42 3.99 6.67
CA ALA A 167 11.35 3.86 5.70
C ALA A 167 10.07 3.32 6.29
N SER A 168 8.93 3.80 5.80
CA SER A 168 7.61 3.33 6.24
C SER A 168 6.55 3.35 5.14
N VAL A 169 5.62 2.41 5.17
CA VAL A 169 4.51 2.30 4.24
C VAL A 169 3.21 2.19 5.00
N GLU A 170 2.30 3.14 4.77
CA GLU A 170 0.90 3.04 5.16
C GLU A 170 0.13 2.22 4.13
N ARG A 171 -0.60 1.21 4.59
CA ARG A 171 -1.43 0.34 3.77
C ARG A 171 -2.88 0.77 3.90
N LYS A 172 -3.55 1.02 2.78
CA LYS A 172 -4.97 1.39 2.78
C LYS A 172 -5.76 0.65 1.71
N SER A 173 -7.01 0.31 2.04
CA SER A 173 -7.96 -0.07 1.00
C SER A 173 -8.57 1.15 0.34
N LEU A 174 -9.09 1.04 -0.88
CA LEU A 174 -9.78 2.16 -1.52
C LEU A 174 -10.95 2.69 -0.67
N ALA A 175 -11.71 1.80 -0.03
CA ALA A 175 -12.82 2.21 0.84
C ALA A 175 -12.32 3.00 2.06
N ASP A 176 -11.25 2.55 2.70
CA ASP A 176 -10.67 3.23 3.86
C ASP A 176 -9.99 4.54 3.46
N LEU A 177 -9.38 4.60 2.27
CA LEU A 177 -8.81 5.82 1.71
C LEU A 177 -9.89 6.86 1.47
N VAL A 178 -10.99 6.48 0.81
CA VAL A 178 -12.14 7.37 0.59
C VAL A 178 -12.69 7.87 1.93
N GLY A 179 -12.85 6.99 2.92
CA GLY A 179 -13.30 7.38 4.27
C GLY A 179 -12.32 8.34 4.98
N THR A 180 -11.02 8.10 4.83
CA THR A 180 -9.96 8.93 5.42
C THR A 180 -9.91 10.31 4.77
N LEU A 181 -10.01 10.37 3.44
CA LEU A 181 -10.04 11.60 2.64
C LEU A 181 -11.28 12.43 2.94
N THR A 182 -12.47 11.83 2.82
CA THR A 182 -13.74 12.53 3.05
C THR A 182 -13.93 12.94 4.51
N GLY A 183 -13.30 12.24 5.45
CA GLY A 183 -13.23 12.63 6.86
C GLY A 183 -12.15 13.67 7.20
N GLY A 184 -11.41 14.20 6.22
CA GLY A 184 -10.36 15.21 6.43
C GLY A 184 -9.08 14.69 7.09
N LYS A 185 -8.96 13.38 7.32
CA LYS A 185 -7.85 12.76 8.05
C LYS A 185 -6.63 12.47 7.17
N LEU A 186 -6.80 12.46 5.85
CA LEU A 186 -5.71 12.11 4.93
C LEU A 186 -4.51 13.04 5.06
N ARG A 187 -4.74 14.35 5.24
CA ARG A 187 -3.65 15.34 5.36
C ARG A 187 -2.79 15.12 6.60
N TYR A 188 -3.40 14.77 7.73
CA TYR A 188 -2.66 14.46 8.97
C TYR A 188 -1.85 13.19 8.83
N LEU A 189 -2.43 12.18 8.18
CA LEU A 189 -1.75 10.92 7.89
C LEU A 189 -0.54 11.13 6.98
N LEU A 190 -0.69 11.91 5.90
CA LEU A 190 0.42 12.19 4.97
C LEU A 190 1.49 13.06 5.62
N ALA A 191 1.11 14.04 6.45
CA ALA A 191 2.08 14.83 7.22
C ALA A 191 2.94 13.95 8.14
N ALA A 192 2.34 13.01 8.86
CA ALA A 192 3.10 12.10 9.72
C ALA A 192 4.02 11.16 8.92
N LEU A 193 3.62 10.76 7.70
CA LEU A 193 4.49 9.99 6.80
C LEU A 193 5.62 10.83 6.23
N ALA A 194 5.39 12.12 5.95
CA ALA A 194 6.40 13.03 5.41
C ALA A 194 7.60 13.26 6.35
N ASP A 195 7.39 13.08 7.66
CA ASP A 195 8.46 13.16 8.67
C ASP A 195 9.40 11.93 8.65
N ILE A 196 9.08 10.89 7.87
CA ILE A 196 9.90 9.68 7.72
C ILE A 196 10.72 9.81 6.43
N PRO A 197 12.05 9.50 6.44
CA PRO A 197 12.92 9.80 5.30
C PRO A 197 12.43 9.24 3.97
N ARG A 198 11.89 8.02 3.95
CA ARG A 198 11.32 7.39 2.76
C ARG A 198 9.96 6.77 3.10
N SER A 199 8.88 7.41 2.71
CA SER A 199 7.54 6.90 3.01
C SER A 199 6.64 6.76 1.79
N ALA A 200 5.58 5.97 1.93
CA ALA A 200 4.57 5.82 0.87
C ALA A 200 3.20 5.45 1.45
N LEU A 201 2.14 5.82 0.73
CA LEU A 201 0.80 5.29 0.94
C LEU A 201 0.44 4.30 -0.18
N VAL A 202 0.30 3.03 0.17
CA VAL A 202 -0.05 1.96 -0.77
C VAL A 202 -1.55 1.66 -0.70
N VAL A 203 -2.20 1.70 -1.85
CA VAL A 203 -3.64 1.46 -2.01
C VAL A 203 -3.88 0.10 -2.63
N GLU A 204 -4.61 -0.77 -1.93
CA GLU A 204 -5.02 -2.10 -2.41
C GLU A 204 -6.22 -2.04 -3.38
N ASP A 205 -6.10 -1.24 -4.45
CA ASP A 205 -7.06 -1.19 -5.55
C ASP A 205 -6.39 -0.54 -6.78
N ARG A 206 -7.11 -0.47 -7.90
CA ARG A 206 -6.73 0.32 -9.07
C ARG A 206 -7.23 1.74 -8.93
N TYR A 207 -6.51 2.69 -9.51
CA TYR A 207 -6.99 4.08 -9.58
C TYR A 207 -8.36 4.16 -10.29
N SER A 208 -8.61 3.31 -11.30
CA SER A 208 -9.92 3.21 -11.96
C SER A 208 -11.06 2.81 -11.03
N GLY A 209 -10.77 2.25 -9.84
CA GLY A 209 -11.75 2.00 -8.79
C GLY A 209 -12.38 3.27 -8.23
N VAL A 210 -11.65 4.40 -8.24
CA VAL A 210 -12.16 5.72 -7.80
C VAL A 210 -13.37 6.15 -8.63
N PHE A 211 -13.35 5.89 -9.94
CA PHE A 211 -14.43 6.26 -10.85
C PHE A 211 -15.62 5.29 -10.84
N LYS A 212 -15.53 4.24 -10.02
CA LYS A 212 -16.61 3.24 -9.80
C LYS A 212 -17.26 3.38 -8.43
N LEU A 213 -16.99 4.47 -7.72
CA LEU A 213 -17.58 4.74 -6.41
C LEU A 213 -19.05 5.16 -6.57
N ASP A 214 -19.93 4.50 -5.84
CA ASP A 214 -21.38 4.78 -5.89
C ASP A 214 -21.86 5.69 -4.75
N ARG A 215 -21.05 5.86 -3.69
CA ARG A 215 -21.44 6.58 -2.46
C ARG A 215 -20.82 7.97 -2.31
N VAL A 216 -19.67 8.18 -2.93
CA VAL A 216 -18.93 9.43 -2.91
C VAL A 216 -18.67 9.82 -4.35
N ARG A 217 -18.91 11.09 -4.70
CA ARG A 217 -18.67 11.59 -6.06
C ARG A 217 -17.19 11.38 -6.43
N PRO A 218 -16.87 10.66 -7.52
CA PRO A 218 -15.48 10.39 -7.90
C PRO A 218 -14.60 11.64 -8.03
N ALA A 219 -15.17 12.75 -8.52
CA ALA A 219 -14.46 14.02 -8.66
C ALA A 219 -13.87 14.53 -7.33
N ILE A 220 -14.58 14.36 -6.20
CA ILE A 220 -14.09 14.77 -4.88
C ILE A 220 -12.84 13.97 -4.49
N VAL A 221 -12.86 12.67 -4.78
CA VAL A 221 -11.75 11.77 -4.45
C VAL A 221 -10.57 12.03 -5.37
N ALA A 222 -10.80 12.17 -6.68
CA ALA A 222 -9.75 12.46 -7.64
C ALA A 222 -9.05 13.80 -7.32
N GLU A 223 -9.81 14.86 -7.06
CA GLU A 223 -9.27 16.17 -6.68
C GLU A 223 -8.50 16.11 -5.36
N GLY A 224 -9.07 15.45 -4.34
CA GLY A 224 -8.41 15.32 -3.05
C GLY A 224 -7.12 14.50 -3.09
N LEU A 225 -7.02 13.51 -4.00
CA LEU A 225 -5.77 12.78 -4.25
C LEU A 225 -4.73 13.65 -4.96
N ALA A 226 -5.15 14.46 -5.94
CA ALA A 226 -4.27 15.41 -6.61
C ALA A 226 -3.74 16.48 -5.64
N GLU A 227 -4.62 17.08 -4.84
CA GLU A 227 -4.25 18.06 -3.81
C GLU A 227 -3.28 17.44 -2.79
N ALA A 228 -3.54 16.19 -2.36
CA ALA A 228 -2.67 15.47 -1.45
C ALA A 228 -1.24 15.29 -2.02
N GLN A 229 -1.11 14.87 -3.27
CA GLN A 229 0.21 14.70 -3.91
C GLN A 229 0.93 16.03 -4.17
N VAL A 230 0.22 17.10 -4.52
CA VAL A 230 0.83 18.43 -4.68
C VAL A 230 1.33 18.97 -3.34
N ARG A 231 0.60 18.70 -2.26
CA ARG A 231 0.94 19.18 -0.92
C ARG A 231 2.05 18.38 -0.24
N PHE A 232 2.10 17.07 -0.48
CA PHE A 232 3.08 16.14 0.09
C PHE A 232 3.79 15.37 -1.03
N PRO A 233 4.55 16.06 -1.91
CA PRO A 233 5.19 15.45 -3.08
C PRO A 233 6.18 14.32 -2.72
N GLU A 234 6.71 14.33 -1.51
CA GLU A 234 7.61 13.33 -0.94
C GLU A 234 6.91 12.01 -0.55
N VAL A 235 5.58 12.01 -0.37
CA VAL A 235 4.81 10.81 0.02
C VAL A 235 4.00 10.28 -1.17
N PRO A 236 4.56 9.40 -2.00
CA PRO A 236 3.84 8.81 -3.13
C PRO A 236 2.60 8.03 -2.68
N ILE A 237 1.51 8.21 -3.44
CA ILE A 237 0.27 7.43 -3.30
C ILE A 237 0.21 6.43 -4.46
N VAL A 238 0.37 5.13 -4.16
CA VAL A 238 0.56 4.08 -5.18
C VAL A 238 -0.61 3.10 -5.18
N PHE A 239 -1.30 2.99 -6.31
CA PHE A 239 -2.39 2.03 -6.51
C PHE A 239 -1.86 0.70 -7.04
N CYS A 240 -1.88 -0.33 -6.20
CA CYS A 240 -1.25 -1.63 -6.51
C CYS A 240 -2.23 -2.71 -6.98
N GLU A 241 -3.49 -2.37 -7.26
CA GLU A 241 -4.56 -3.27 -7.71
C GLU A 241 -5.01 -4.35 -6.71
N THR A 242 -4.08 -5.18 -6.21
CA THR A 242 -4.39 -6.28 -5.30
C THR A 242 -3.51 -6.27 -4.07
N ARG A 243 -4.00 -6.91 -2.99
CA ARG A 243 -3.23 -7.11 -1.75
C ARG A 243 -1.86 -7.79 -1.98
N PRO A 244 -1.73 -8.87 -2.77
CA PRO A 244 -0.42 -9.47 -3.05
C PRO A 244 0.55 -8.53 -3.79
N LEU A 245 0.05 -7.75 -4.76
CA LEU A 245 0.87 -6.79 -5.49
C LEU A 245 1.27 -5.60 -4.61
N ALA A 246 0.39 -5.15 -3.72
CA ALA A 246 0.71 -4.14 -2.71
C ALA A 246 1.82 -4.63 -1.77
N GLN A 247 1.70 -5.87 -1.26
CA GLN A 247 2.73 -6.50 -0.43
C GLN A 247 4.07 -6.60 -1.16
N GLU A 248 4.07 -7.01 -2.44
CA GLU A 248 5.29 -7.06 -3.24
C GLU A 248 5.89 -5.67 -3.44
N TRP A 249 5.08 -4.69 -3.81
CA TRP A 249 5.56 -3.33 -4.02
C TRP A 249 6.20 -2.78 -2.75
N THR A 250 5.56 -2.98 -1.59
CA THR A 250 6.11 -2.59 -0.29
C THR A 250 7.43 -3.30 0.00
N TYR A 251 7.54 -4.60 -0.26
CA TYR A 251 8.79 -5.34 -0.09
C TYR A 251 9.94 -4.72 -0.90
N ARG A 252 9.68 -4.38 -2.17
CA ARG A 252 10.67 -3.77 -3.06
C ARG A 252 11.03 -2.35 -2.62
N PHE A 253 10.03 -1.54 -2.26
CA PHE A 253 10.23 -0.17 -1.79
C PHE A 253 11.09 -0.13 -0.52
N LEU A 254 10.78 -0.97 0.47
CA LEU A 254 11.55 -1.04 1.71
C LEU A 254 12.99 -1.50 1.48
N GLY A 255 13.21 -2.48 0.58
CA GLY A 255 14.57 -2.91 0.24
C GLY A 255 15.37 -1.86 -0.53
N ALA A 256 14.73 -1.10 -1.42
CA ALA A 256 15.37 0.02 -2.09
C ALA A 256 15.70 1.16 -1.11
N ALA A 257 14.83 1.44 -0.14
CA ALA A 257 15.09 2.45 0.87
C ALA A 257 16.24 2.06 1.80
N LEU A 258 16.32 0.78 2.19
CA LEU A 258 17.46 0.25 2.95
C LEU A 258 18.77 0.36 2.16
N ASP A 259 18.77 -0.11 0.91
CA ASP A 259 19.94 -0.06 0.04
C ASP A 259 20.45 1.37 -0.16
N HIS A 260 19.53 2.30 -0.42
CA HIS A 260 19.85 3.71 -0.53
C HIS A 260 20.43 4.26 0.78
N HIS A 261 19.81 3.98 1.93
CA HIS A 261 20.33 4.46 3.21
C HIS A 261 21.76 3.95 3.50
N LEU A 262 22.02 2.67 3.24
CA LEU A 262 23.34 2.06 3.45
C LEU A 262 24.42 2.56 2.47
N THR A 263 24.03 3.11 1.32
CA THR A 263 24.96 3.62 0.31
C THR A 263 25.14 5.14 0.37
N ASP A 264 24.11 5.87 0.78
CA ASP A 264 24.09 7.34 0.87
C ASP A 264 24.92 7.84 2.05
N ASP A 265 24.90 7.15 3.20
CA ASP A 265 25.66 7.56 4.38
C ASP A 265 27.20 7.55 4.15
N PRO A 266 27.81 6.47 3.63
CA PRO A 266 29.23 6.50 3.24
C PRO A 266 29.54 7.55 2.16
N ALA A 267 28.63 7.77 1.21
CA ALA A 267 28.82 8.73 0.14
C ALA A 267 28.75 10.18 0.66
N GLY A 268 27.86 10.47 1.61
CA GLY A 268 27.76 11.75 2.29
C GLY A 268 29.03 12.09 3.05
N LEU A 269 29.53 11.15 3.86
CA LEU A 269 30.81 11.31 4.58
C LEU A 269 31.98 11.55 3.63
N LEU A 270 32.05 10.81 2.53
CA LEU A 270 33.07 11.03 1.50
C LEU A 270 32.93 12.42 0.88
N THR A 271 31.71 12.85 0.54
CA THR A 271 31.41 14.16 -0.04
C THR A 271 31.82 15.30 0.89
N ASP A 272 31.48 15.20 2.18
CA ASP A 272 31.81 16.19 3.21
C ASP A 272 33.32 16.27 3.47
N SER A 273 34.05 15.17 3.20
CA SER A 273 35.52 15.15 3.29
C SER A 273 36.22 15.76 2.08
N LEU A 274 35.51 16.01 0.98
CA LEU A 274 36.09 16.64 -0.20
C LEU A 274 36.41 18.12 0.09
N PRO A 275 37.48 18.67 -0.50
CA PRO A 275 37.83 20.06 -0.31
C PRO A 275 36.72 20.98 -0.85
N ALA A 276 36.23 21.88 -0.01
CA ALA A 276 35.29 22.91 -0.42
C ALA A 276 35.94 23.82 -1.48
N ALA A 277 35.31 23.94 -2.64
CA ALA A 277 35.72 24.89 -3.66
C ALA A 277 35.29 26.31 -3.25
N SER A 278 36.20 27.28 -3.35
CA SER A 278 35.82 28.69 -3.25
C SER A 278 34.74 29.02 -4.28
N PRO A 279 33.76 29.90 -3.97
CA PRO A 279 32.80 30.37 -4.96
C PRO A 279 33.52 30.86 -6.21
N LEU A 280 33.09 30.37 -7.38
CA LEU A 280 33.63 30.85 -8.64
C LEU A 280 33.26 32.34 -8.81
N ALA A 281 34.19 33.13 -9.34
CA ALA A 281 33.83 34.44 -9.84
C ALA A 281 32.70 34.30 -10.88
N PRO A 282 31.79 35.28 -10.99
CA PRO A 282 30.77 35.28 -12.03
C PRO A 282 31.41 35.02 -13.39
N ALA A 283 30.75 34.20 -14.20
CA ALA A 283 31.23 33.92 -15.55
C ALA A 283 31.46 35.26 -16.30
N PRO A 284 32.53 35.38 -17.09
CA PRO A 284 32.71 36.56 -17.92
C PRO A 284 31.50 36.70 -18.85
N PRO A 285 31.01 37.94 -19.05
CA PRO A 285 29.85 38.20 -19.86
C PRO A 285 30.11 37.73 -21.29
N THR A 286 29.14 37.05 -21.86
CA THR A 286 29.15 36.63 -23.25
C THR A 286 29.10 37.87 -24.16
N THR A 287 29.57 37.72 -25.40
CA THR A 287 29.44 38.80 -26.38
C THR A 287 27.97 39.16 -26.65
N ALA A 288 27.02 38.25 -26.44
CA ALA A 288 25.60 38.53 -26.59
C ALA A 288 25.08 39.46 -25.48
N GLU A 289 25.45 39.21 -24.23
CA GLU A 289 25.09 40.07 -23.09
C GLU A 289 25.69 41.46 -23.23
N ILE A 290 26.96 41.56 -23.66
CA ILE A 290 27.61 42.85 -23.90
C ILE A 290 26.91 43.60 -25.06
N ARG A 291 26.46 42.91 -26.12
CA ARG A 291 25.68 43.55 -27.20
C ARG A 291 24.31 44.02 -26.73
N ALA A 292 23.62 43.22 -25.92
CA ALA A 292 22.31 43.59 -25.36
C ALA A 292 22.44 44.85 -24.50
N TRP A 293 23.40 44.86 -23.58
CA TRP A 293 23.75 46.04 -22.79
C TRP A 293 24.10 47.25 -23.67
N ALA A 294 24.95 47.06 -24.69
CA ALA A 294 25.36 48.16 -25.58
C ALA A 294 24.16 48.79 -26.28
N ARG A 295 23.20 47.99 -26.76
CA ARG A 295 21.95 48.48 -27.38
C ARG A 295 21.07 49.24 -26.39
N GLU A 296 20.94 48.75 -25.16
CA GLU A 296 20.22 49.43 -24.09
C GLU A 296 20.84 50.79 -23.74
N GLN A 297 22.17 50.89 -23.79
CA GLN A 297 22.92 52.14 -23.59
C GLN A 297 22.97 53.04 -24.84
N GLY A 298 22.31 52.66 -25.95
CA GLY A 298 22.30 53.43 -27.19
C GLY A 298 23.62 53.39 -27.98
N LEU A 299 24.52 52.46 -27.69
CA LEU A 299 25.78 52.26 -28.41
C LEU A 299 25.54 51.44 -29.69
N GLU A 300 26.10 51.90 -30.81
CA GLU A 300 26.03 51.18 -32.09
C GLU A 300 26.90 49.92 -32.03
N VAL A 301 26.29 48.74 -32.21
CA VAL A 301 27.00 47.45 -32.17
C VAL A 301 26.50 46.50 -33.25
N ALA A 302 27.43 45.86 -33.97
CA ALA A 302 27.11 44.91 -35.02
C ALA A 302 26.44 43.64 -34.48
N ASP A 303 25.48 43.09 -35.22
CA ASP A 303 24.72 41.89 -34.83
C ASP A 303 25.58 40.63 -34.69
N LYS A 304 26.71 40.58 -35.38
CA LYS A 304 27.62 39.43 -35.41
C LYS A 304 29.08 39.89 -35.48
N GLY A 305 29.99 38.97 -35.18
CA GLY A 305 31.43 39.22 -35.23
C GLY A 305 32.00 39.79 -33.92
N ARG A 306 33.30 40.09 -33.92
CA ARG A 306 34.03 40.54 -32.72
C ARG A 306 33.52 41.92 -32.27
N LEU A 307 33.31 42.08 -30.97
CA LEU A 307 32.97 43.37 -30.38
C LEU A 307 34.13 44.34 -30.53
N ARG A 308 33.81 45.61 -30.84
CA ARG A 308 34.82 46.67 -30.91
C ARG A 308 35.43 46.90 -29.51
N PRO A 309 36.73 47.23 -29.42
CA PRO A 309 37.40 47.47 -28.14
C PRO A 309 36.71 48.54 -27.27
N GLU A 310 36.18 49.58 -27.91
CA GLU A 310 35.43 50.66 -27.25
C GLU A 310 34.15 50.18 -26.53
N VAL A 311 33.40 49.24 -27.12
CA VAL A 311 32.19 48.67 -26.51
C VAL A 311 32.54 47.78 -25.32
N LEU A 312 33.63 47.00 -25.43
CA LEU A 312 34.15 46.19 -24.33
C LEU A 312 34.64 47.05 -23.16
N ALA A 313 35.35 48.14 -23.46
CA ALA A 313 35.83 49.08 -22.45
C ALA A 313 34.67 49.78 -21.73
N ALA A 314 33.67 50.25 -22.47
CA ALA A 314 32.47 50.87 -21.90
C ALA A 314 31.69 49.90 -21.02
N PHE A 315 31.54 48.64 -21.46
CA PHE A 315 30.87 47.60 -20.66
C PHE A 315 31.62 47.34 -19.34
N ASN A 316 32.94 47.18 -19.40
CA ASN A 316 33.76 46.94 -18.20
C ASN A 316 33.77 48.12 -17.24
N ALA A 317 33.68 49.36 -17.74
CA ALA A 317 33.59 50.57 -16.91
C ALA A 317 32.22 50.76 -16.23
N SER A 318 31.19 50.04 -16.71
CA SER A 318 29.82 50.10 -16.16
C SER A 318 29.54 49.07 -15.06
N ARG A 319 30.52 48.20 -14.75
CA ARG A 319 30.43 47.15 -13.73
C ARG A 319 31.00 47.58 -12.39
#